data_AF-A0A7S1GZB7-F1
#
_entry.id   AF-A0A7S1GZB7-F1
#
_cell.length_a   1.000
_cell.length_b   1.000
_cell.length_c   1.000
_cell.angle_alpha   90.00
_cell.angle_beta   90.00
_cell.angle_gamma   90.00
#
_symmetry.space_group_name_H-M   'P 1'
#
loop_
_entity.id
_entity.type
_entity.pdbx_description
1 polymer ?
#
loop_
_entity_poly.entity_id
_entity_poly.type
_entity_poly.pdbx_seq_one_letter_code
_entity_poly.pdbx_strand_id
1 'polypeptide(L)'
;GDEVRAVLEVEGEGGGSSRTRMHKKGGGKRVLATLPSFAKDIWLPYDGITVLEEQELPTLALAPTPYISVRNHMLKKWHGDPMTYLTLEEATSDMPPAFENPQALRMAGRLAYAFLCRYGHINSG
;
A
#
# COMPACT_ATOMS: atom_id res chain seq x y z
N GLY A 1 -43.83 7.94 -29.70
CA GLY A 1 -42.91 8.21 -28.60
C GLY A 1 -41.52 8.19 -29.17
N ASP A 2 -41.08 9.38 -29.57
CA ASP A 2 -39.70 9.85 -29.73
C ASP A 2 -38.70 9.14 -28.79
N GLU A 3 -37.41 8.98 -29.09
CA GLU A 3 -36.56 9.84 -29.91
C GLU A 3 -35.31 9.09 -30.39
N VAL A 4 -34.69 9.70 -31.38
CA VAL A 4 -33.59 9.28 -32.24
C VAL A 4 -32.20 9.45 -31.61
N ARG A 5 -31.28 8.66 -32.15
CA ARG A 5 -29.81 8.77 -32.09
C ARG A 5 -29.32 10.15 -32.54
N ALA A 6 -28.36 10.77 -31.84
CA ALA A 6 -27.33 11.61 -32.48
C ALA A 6 -26.17 11.92 -31.52
N VAL A 7 -24.96 11.63 -32.00
CA VAL A 7 -23.68 12.18 -31.54
C VAL A 7 -23.52 13.54 -32.21
N LEU A 8 -23.08 14.57 -31.48
CA LEU A 8 -22.55 15.80 -32.06
C LEU A 8 -21.47 16.37 -31.14
N GLU A 9 -20.22 16.20 -31.57
CA GLU A 9 -19.11 17.05 -31.18
C GLU A 9 -19.43 18.48 -31.66
N VAL A 10 -19.15 19.47 -30.81
CA VAL A 10 -19.06 20.86 -31.23
C VAL A 10 -17.70 21.38 -30.78
N GLU A 11 -16.78 21.43 -31.72
CA GLU A 11 -15.66 22.37 -31.67
C GLU A 11 -16.21 23.79 -31.85
N GLY A 12 -15.85 24.68 -30.94
CA GLY A 12 -16.10 26.11 -31.05
C GLY A 12 -14.80 26.86 -30.76
N GLU A 13 -14.04 27.12 -31.83
CA GLU A 13 -12.96 28.11 -31.85
C GLU A 13 -13.53 29.55 -31.89
N GLY A 14 -12.76 30.48 -31.32
CA GLY A 14 -12.93 31.93 -31.49
C GLY A 14 -12.97 32.64 -30.13
N GLY A 15 -11.98 33.41 -29.70
CA GLY A 15 -10.89 34.09 -30.40
C GLY A 15 -10.78 35.48 -29.76
N GLY A 16 -9.63 35.84 -29.17
CA GLY A 16 -9.53 37.11 -28.43
C GLY A 16 -8.21 37.42 -27.70
N SER A 17 -7.08 37.16 -28.35
CA SER A 17 -5.75 37.80 -28.24
C SER A 17 -5.25 38.47 -26.93
N SER A 18 -4.25 37.80 -26.34
CA SER A 18 -2.89 38.29 -26.02
C SER A 18 -2.65 39.40 -24.98
N ARG A 19 -2.03 39.02 -23.84
CA ARG A 19 -0.65 39.44 -23.47
C ARG A 19 -0.07 38.66 -22.26
N THR A 20 1.01 37.94 -22.56
CA THR A 20 2.23 37.72 -21.75
C THR A 20 2.14 37.31 -20.28
N ARG A 21 2.66 36.12 -19.93
CA ARG A 21 3.85 35.99 -19.07
C ARG A 21 4.36 34.54 -19.05
N MET A 22 5.63 34.36 -19.40
CA MET A 22 6.41 33.19 -19.01
C MET A 22 6.35 33.05 -17.48
N HIS A 23 6.14 31.83 -16.97
CA HIS A 23 7.05 31.17 -16.04
C HIS A 23 6.44 29.88 -15.48
N LYS A 24 7.35 28.90 -15.35
CA LYS A 24 7.41 27.87 -14.32
C LYS A 24 6.62 26.58 -14.57
N LYS A 25 7.38 25.61 -15.09
CA LYS A 25 7.36 24.20 -14.66
C LYS A 25 6.97 24.11 -13.17
N GLY A 26 5.70 23.84 -12.87
CA GLY A 26 5.31 23.12 -11.67
C GLY A 26 5.50 21.65 -12.02
N GLY A 27 6.62 21.03 -11.67
CA GLY A 27 6.88 20.78 -10.27
C GLY A 27 5.87 19.77 -9.77
N GLY A 28 5.74 18.63 -10.45
CA GLY A 28 5.21 17.42 -9.86
C GLY A 28 6.11 17.11 -8.67
N LYS A 29 5.77 17.69 -7.52
CA LYS A 29 6.36 17.32 -6.25
C LYS A 29 6.03 15.84 -6.12
N ARG A 30 7.00 14.99 -6.45
CA ARG A 30 7.11 13.69 -5.78
C ARG A 30 7.11 14.08 -4.31
N VAL A 31 5.95 14.00 -3.68
CA VAL A 31 5.87 14.00 -2.23
C VAL A 31 6.75 12.81 -1.90
N LEU A 32 7.99 13.10 -1.47
CA LEU A 32 8.81 12.15 -0.76
C LEU A 32 7.94 11.81 0.44
N ALA A 33 7.13 10.76 0.29
CA ALA A 33 6.30 10.27 1.36
C ALA A 33 7.29 9.95 2.47
N THR A 34 7.28 10.76 3.51
CA THR A 34 8.12 10.54 4.67
C THR A 34 7.76 9.15 5.19
N LEU A 35 8.67 8.20 5.02
CA LEU A 35 8.46 6.85 5.50
C LEU A 35 8.17 6.91 7.01
N PRO A 36 7.20 6.12 7.52
CA PRO A 36 6.96 6.05 8.95
C PRO A 36 8.26 5.78 9.71
N SER A 37 8.43 6.34 10.90
CA SER A 37 9.68 6.23 11.65
C SER A 37 10.14 4.78 11.86
N PHE A 38 9.19 3.84 12.00
CA PHE A 38 9.49 2.42 12.14
C PHE A 38 10.13 1.81 10.88
N ALA A 39 9.82 2.31 9.69
CA ALA A 39 10.28 1.72 8.42
C ALA A 39 11.77 1.98 8.13
N LYS A 40 12.44 2.83 8.91
CA LYS A 40 13.87 3.15 8.73
C LYS A 40 14.80 2.07 9.30
N ASP A 41 14.32 1.33 10.29
CA ASP A 41 15.12 0.34 11.02
C ASP A 41 14.73 -1.12 10.68
N ILE A 42 13.79 -1.30 9.74
CA ILE A 42 13.31 -2.61 9.29
C ILE A 42 13.96 -2.94 7.94
N TRP A 43 14.50 -4.14 7.82
CA TRP A 43 15.05 -4.69 6.58
C TRP A 43 13.99 -5.11 5.54
N LEU A 44 12.84 -4.42 5.51
CA LEU A 44 11.74 -4.70 4.58
C LEU A 44 11.32 -3.40 3.88
N PRO A 45 11.18 -3.40 2.55
CA PRO A 45 10.78 -2.22 1.79
C PRO A 45 9.32 -1.88 2.06
N TYR A 46 9.03 -0.65 2.45
CA TYR A 46 7.67 -0.23 2.83
C TYR A 46 6.62 -0.43 1.72
N ASP A 47 7.00 -0.17 0.46
CA ASP A 47 6.14 -0.18 -0.72
C ASP A 47 6.46 -1.31 -1.70
N GLY A 48 7.30 -2.27 -1.29
CA GLY A 48 7.71 -3.41 -2.11
C GLY A 48 7.67 -4.73 -1.37
N ILE A 49 7.94 -5.79 -2.12
CA ILE A 49 8.22 -7.13 -1.62
C ILE A 49 9.70 -7.46 -1.87
N THR A 50 10.31 -8.18 -0.94
CA THR A 50 11.67 -8.71 -1.09
C THR A 50 11.65 -10.03 -1.86
N VAL A 51 12.80 -10.40 -2.42
CA VAL A 51 13.00 -11.74 -3.02
C VAL A 51 12.70 -12.86 -2.02
N LEU A 52 13.01 -12.66 -0.74
CA LEU A 52 12.71 -13.64 0.31
C LEU A 52 11.20 -13.80 0.52
N GLU A 53 10.45 -12.69 0.53
CA GLU A 53 8.98 -12.74 0.62
C GLU A 53 8.36 -13.42 -0.60
N GLU A 54 8.90 -13.18 -1.81
CA GLU A 54 8.45 -13.86 -3.02
C GLU A 54 8.66 -15.38 -2.97
N GLN A 55 9.78 -15.83 -2.40
CA GLN A 55 10.11 -17.24 -2.28
C GLN A 55 9.29 -17.96 -1.21
N GLU A 56 9.10 -17.34 -0.05
CA GLU A 56 8.44 -17.96 1.11
C GLU A 56 6.92 -17.84 1.05
N LEU A 57 6.41 -16.78 0.42
CA LEU A 57 4.98 -16.46 0.34
C LEU A 57 4.52 -16.26 -1.12
N PRO A 58 4.76 -17.23 -2.03
CA PRO A 58 4.56 -17.03 -3.46
C PRO A 58 3.11 -16.66 -3.82
N THR A 59 2.12 -17.20 -3.12
CA THR A 59 0.71 -16.86 -3.35
C THR A 59 0.38 -15.42 -2.95
N LEU A 60 0.98 -14.90 -1.88
CA LEU A 60 0.76 -13.52 -1.43
C LEU A 60 1.55 -12.52 -2.27
N ALA A 61 2.71 -12.93 -2.81
CA ALA A 61 3.50 -12.14 -3.73
C ALA A 61 2.77 -11.83 -5.06
N LEU A 62 1.80 -12.65 -5.47
CA LEU A 62 0.90 -12.36 -6.60
C LEU A 62 -0.04 -11.18 -6.35
N ALA A 63 -0.28 -10.83 -5.08
CA ALA A 63 -1.11 -9.71 -4.64
C ALA A 63 -0.28 -8.78 -3.72
N PRO A 64 0.75 -8.10 -4.26
CA PRO A 64 1.75 -7.41 -3.46
C PRO A 64 1.15 -6.28 -2.62
N THR A 65 0.27 -5.45 -3.21
CA THR A 65 -0.32 -4.30 -2.51
C THR A 65 -1.17 -4.72 -1.29
N PRO A 66 -2.11 -5.68 -1.41
CA PRO A 66 -2.81 -6.23 -0.24
C PRO A 66 -1.89 -6.82 0.83
N TYR A 67 -0.90 -7.62 0.42
CA TYR A 67 0.03 -8.26 1.34
C TYR A 67 0.89 -7.24 2.10
N ILE A 68 1.46 -6.25 1.40
CA ILE A 68 2.25 -5.16 1.98
C ILE A 68 1.44 -4.41 3.03
N SER A 69 0.16 -4.15 2.79
CA SER A 69 -0.73 -3.49 3.75
C SER A 69 -0.87 -4.29 5.05
N VAL A 70 -1.08 -5.62 4.93
CA VAL A 70 -1.15 -6.53 6.08
C VAL A 70 0.18 -6.59 6.84
N ARG A 71 1.29 -6.77 6.12
CA ARG A 71 2.63 -6.85 6.70
C ARG A 71 3.00 -5.57 7.45
N ASN A 72 2.79 -4.41 6.83
CA ASN A 72 3.10 -3.12 7.42
C ASN A 72 2.23 -2.80 8.63
N HIS A 73 0.98 -3.29 8.66
CA HIS A 73 0.11 -3.19 9.85
C HIS A 73 0.72 -3.91 11.04
N MET A 74 1.17 -5.16 10.85
CA MET A 74 1.79 -5.97 11.91
C MET A 74 3.10 -5.36 12.39
N LEU A 75 3.96 -4.92 11.47
CA LEU A 75 5.21 -4.24 11.79
C LEU A 75 4.93 -2.97 12.60
N LYS A 76 3.95 -2.15 12.19
CA LYS A 76 3.56 -0.95 12.92
C LYS A 76 3.11 -1.27 14.36
N LYS A 77 2.37 -2.37 14.57
CA LYS A 77 1.95 -2.80 15.90
C LYS A 77 3.14 -3.20 16.76
N TRP A 78 4.01 -4.08 16.25
CA TRP A 78 5.22 -4.51 16.95
C TRP A 78 6.13 -3.34 17.32
N HIS A 79 6.42 -2.45 16.39
CA HIS A 79 7.28 -1.28 16.66
C HIS A 79 6.61 -0.21 17.53
N GLY A 80 5.30 -0.31 17.79
CA GLY A 80 4.60 0.52 18.75
C GLY A 80 4.85 0.10 20.21
N ASP A 81 5.05 -1.19 20.45
CA ASP A 81 5.40 -1.76 21.76
C ASP A 81 6.26 -3.03 21.59
N PRO A 82 7.56 -2.91 21.32
CA PRO A 82 8.44 -4.05 21.09
C PRO A 82 8.82 -4.79 22.38
N MET A 83 8.40 -4.31 23.56
CA MET A 83 8.66 -4.96 24.84
C MET A 83 7.63 -6.06 25.15
N THR A 84 6.49 -6.03 24.47
CA THR A 84 5.40 -6.98 24.65
C THR A 84 5.34 -7.94 23.47
N TYR A 85 5.34 -9.24 23.75
CA TYR A 85 5.18 -10.25 22.70
C TYR A 85 3.87 -10.04 21.94
N LEU A 86 3.96 -9.76 20.64
CA LEU A 86 2.80 -9.54 19.78
C LEU A 86 2.21 -10.89 19.36
N THR A 87 1.04 -11.23 19.87
CA THR A 87 0.33 -12.46 19.51
C THR A 87 -0.27 -12.40 18.10
N LEU A 88 -0.67 -13.55 17.56
CA LEU A 88 -1.37 -13.61 16.26
C LEU A 88 -2.73 -12.90 16.32
N GLU A 89 -3.51 -13.08 17.40
CA GLU A 89 -4.80 -12.40 17.56
C GLU A 89 -4.62 -10.88 17.57
N GLU A 90 -3.63 -10.39 18.31
CA GLU A 90 -3.33 -8.96 18.36
C GLU A 90 -2.80 -8.46 17.02
N ALA A 91 -1.85 -9.16 16.39
CA ALA A 91 -1.31 -8.76 15.08
C ALA A 91 -2.41 -8.66 14.01
N THR A 92 -3.43 -9.51 14.10
CA THR A 92 -4.55 -9.55 13.15
C THR A 92 -5.78 -8.73 13.58
N SER A 93 -5.76 -8.13 14.78
CA SER A 93 -6.82 -7.20 15.19
C SER A 93 -6.80 -5.95 14.33
N ASP A 94 -8.00 -5.51 13.93
CA ASP A 94 -8.22 -4.28 13.17
C ASP A 94 -7.39 -4.22 11.87
N MET A 95 -7.18 -5.37 11.24
CA MET A 95 -6.44 -5.43 9.98
C MET A 95 -7.13 -4.59 8.90
N PRO A 96 -6.35 -3.95 8.02
CA PRO A 96 -6.91 -3.22 6.90
C PRO A 96 -7.75 -4.16 6.02
N PRO A 97 -8.83 -3.68 5.38
CA PRO A 97 -9.63 -4.44 4.42
C PRO A 97 -8.88 -4.56 3.08
N ALA A 98 -7.70 -5.16 3.14
CA ALA A 98 -6.76 -5.29 2.02
C ALA A 98 -7.19 -6.36 1.02
N PHE A 99 -8.02 -7.31 1.45
CA PHE A 99 -8.59 -8.37 0.61
C PHE A 99 -10.11 -8.30 0.68
N GLU A 100 -10.76 -8.49 -0.47
CA GLU A 100 -12.23 -8.53 -0.56
C GLU A 100 -12.82 -9.71 0.19
N ASN A 101 -12.13 -10.85 0.18
CA ASN A 101 -12.55 -12.07 0.85
C ASN A 101 -12.00 -12.11 2.30
N PRO A 102 -12.86 -12.15 3.35
CA PRO A 102 -12.42 -12.24 4.74
C PRO A 102 -11.55 -13.47 5.04
N GLN A 103 -11.79 -14.59 4.36
CA GLN A 103 -10.97 -15.78 4.49
C GLN A 103 -9.56 -15.57 3.95
N ALA A 104 -9.44 -14.90 2.80
CA ALA A 104 -8.15 -14.56 2.22
C ALA A 104 -7.38 -13.61 3.14
N LEU A 105 -8.05 -12.60 3.72
CA LEU A 105 -7.45 -11.70 4.70
C LEU A 105 -6.91 -12.46 5.92
N ARG A 106 -7.71 -13.37 6.50
CA ARG A 106 -7.27 -14.19 7.65
C ARG A 106 -6.07 -15.07 7.31
N MET A 107 -6.07 -15.70 6.13
CA MET A 107 -4.94 -16.52 5.68
C MET A 107 -3.68 -15.67 5.45
N ALA A 108 -3.82 -14.52 4.78
CA ALA A 108 -2.73 -13.59 4.55
C ALA A 108 -2.14 -13.10 5.89
N GLY A 109 -2.97 -12.75 6.85
CA GLY A 109 -2.53 -12.36 8.20
C GLY A 109 -1.74 -13.48 8.89
N ARG A 110 -2.24 -14.72 8.88
CA ARG A 110 -1.53 -15.86 9.49
C ARG A 110 -0.18 -16.12 8.85
N LEU A 111 -0.11 -16.09 7.52
CA LEU A 111 1.12 -16.34 6.77
C LEU A 111 2.13 -15.21 6.95
N ALA A 112 1.69 -13.95 6.89
CA ALA A 112 2.54 -12.79 7.14
C ALA A 112 3.10 -12.80 8.57
N TYR A 113 2.26 -13.06 9.58
CA TYR A 113 2.70 -13.16 10.96
C TYR A 113 3.76 -14.25 11.16
N ALA A 114 3.51 -15.44 10.61
CA ALA A 114 4.46 -16.56 10.70
C ALA A 114 5.81 -16.22 10.03
N PHE A 115 5.78 -15.59 8.85
CA PHE A 115 6.98 -15.12 8.17
C PHE A 115 7.75 -14.10 9.03
N LEU A 116 7.06 -13.07 9.53
CA LEU A 116 7.69 -12.01 10.32
C LEU A 116 8.33 -12.54 11.61
N CYS A 117 7.69 -13.50 12.29
CA CYS A 117 8.29 -14.16 13.45
C CYS A 117 9.51 -14.99 13.06
N ARG A 118 9.38 -15.81 12.01
CA ARG A 118 10.44 -16.74 11.57
C ARG A 118 11.74 -16.04 11.20
N TYR A 119 11.62 -14.89 10.54
CA TYR A 119 12.76 -14.10 10.08
C TYR A 119 13.14 -12.96 11.04
N GLY A 120 12.58 -12.94 12.25
CA GLY A 120 12.98 -12.03 13.32
C GLY A 120 12.61 -10.56 13.05
N HIS A 121 11.57 -10.31 12.25
CA HIS A 121 11.05 -8.96 12.02
C HIS A 121 10.11 -8.48 13.13
N ILE A 122 9.50 -9.42 13.86
CA ILE A 122 8.71 -9.19 15.07
C ILE A 122 9.04 -10.27 16.10
N ASN A 123 8.74 -10.02 17.38
CA ASN A 123 8.96 -10.98 18.46
C ASN A 123 10.42 -11.50 18.53
N SER A 124 11.36 -10.66 18.11
CA SER A 124 12.80 -10.90 18.19
C SER A 124 13.39 -10.02 19.29
N GLY A 125 14.01 -10.66 20.29
CA GLY A 125 14.54 -10.01 21.50
C GLY A 125 14.76 -11.02 22.61
#